data_AF-A0A8C5Z2I3-F1
#
_entry.id   AF-A0A8C5Z2I3-F1
#
_cell.length_a   1.000
_cell.length_b   1.000
_cell.length_c   1.000
_cell.angle_alpha   90.00
_cell.angle_beta   90.00
_cell.angle_gamma   90.00
#
_symmetry.space_group_name_H-M   'P 1'
#
loop_
_entity.id
_entity.type
_entity.pdbx_description
1 polymer ?
#
loop_
_entity_poly.entity_id
_entity_poly.type
_entity_poly.pdbx_seq_one_letter_code
_entity_poly.pdbx_strand_id
1 'polypeptide(L)'
;MLLFCRGNPKAIEAEERMECLQEFPGHHKMILDRLNEQREQDRFTDITLIVDGHHFKAHKAVLAACRFFVTVFSALGHVLPQIFSIL
;
A
#
# COMPACT_ATOMS: atom_id res chain seq x y z
N MET A 1 0.32 7.36 4.85
CA MET A 1 -0.44 6.36 5.62
C MET A 1 0.07 6.45 7.05
N LEU A 2 -0.73 7.05 7.93
CA LEU A 2 -0.35 7.51 9.26
C LEU A 2 0.12 6.34 10.14
N LEU A 3 1.40 6.28 10.49
CA LEU A 3 1.89 5.37 11.52
C LEU A 3 1.90 6.09 12.88
N PHE A 4 0.94 5.71 13.72
CA PHE A 4 0.92 5.76 15.19
C PHE A 4 1.84 6.80 15.88
N CYS A 5 1.27 7.95 16.24
CA CYS A 5 1.78 8.74 17.36
C CYS A 5 1.12 8.24 18.66
N ARG A 6 1.86 7.53 19.51
CA ARG A 6 1.45 7.28 20.89
C ARG A 6 1.69 8.57 21.70
N GLY A 7 0.66 9.41 21.83
CA GLY A 7 0.68 10.60 22.68
C GLY A 7 0.37 10.24 24.14
N ASN A 8 1.18 10.75 25.07
CA ASN A 8 1.03 10.60 26.52
C ASN A 8 -0.19 11.42 27.01
N PRO A 9 -1.09 10.88 27.85
CA PRO A 9 -2.27 11.59 28.28
C PRO A 9 -1.92 12.49 29.47
N LYS A 10 -1.55 13.75 29.20
CA LYS A 10 -1.64 14.87 30.16
C LYS A 10 -1.22 16.16 29.47
N ALA A 11 -2.21 17.03 29.22
CA ALA A 11 -2.19 18.49 29.44
C ALA A 11 -2.93 19.28 28.35
N ILE A 12 -4.08 19.82 28.76
CA ILE A 12 -4.58 21.19 28.54
C ILE A 12 -5.19 21.54 27.16
N GLU A 13 -6.39 22.10 27.25
CA GLU A 13 -7.28 22.62 26.21
C GLU A 13 -6.71 23.87 25.54
N ALA A 14 -6.65 23.88 24.20
CA ALA A 14 -6.95 25.02 23.32
C ALA A 14 -6.65 24.60 21.87
N GLU A 15 -7.48 25.11 20.97
CA GLU A 15 -7.53 24.86 19.54
C GLU A 15 -6.23 25.23 18.81
N GLU A 16 -5.36 24.26 18.55
CA GLU A 16 -4.30 24.38 17.56
C GLU A 16 -4.36 23.19 16.61
N ARG A 17 -4.53 23.47 15.31
CA ARG A 17 -4.36 22.48 14.25
C ARG A 17 -2.91 22.04 14.30
N MET A 18 -2.65 21.01 15.11
CA MET A 18 -1.34 20.36 15.23
C MET A 18 -1.05 19.66 13.91
N GLU A 19 -0.53 20.42 12.94
CA GLU A 19 0.19 19.87 11.81
C GLU A 19 1.48 19.25 12.34
N CYS A 20 1.36 18.01 12.83
CA CYS A 20 2.48 17.11 12.98
C CYS A 20 2.92 16.67 11.56
N LEU A 21 3.44 17.61 10.78
CA LEU A 21 4.15 17.33 9.53
C LEU A 21 5.59 16.96 9.89
N GLN A 22 5.75 15.94 10.73
CA GLN A 22 7.07 15.36 10.94
C GLN A 22 7.41 14.54 9.69
N GLU A 23 8.13 15.16 8.77
CA GLU A 23 8.73 14.43 7.66
C GLU A 23 9.79 13.49 8.22
N PHE A 24 9.58 12.19 8.05
CA PHE A 24 10.57 11.17 8.36
C PHE A 24 11.38 10.90 7.08
N PRO A 25 12.59 11.48 6.94
CA PRO A 25 13.41 11.25 5.75
C PRO A 25 13.67 9.75 5.59
N GLY A 26 13.39 9.22 4.39
CA GLY A 26 13.55 7.80 4.08
C GLY A 26 12.41 6.87 4.54
N HIS A 27 11.36 7.38 5.18
CA HIS A 27 10.23 6.55 5.64
C HIS A 27 9.50 5.83 4.49
N HIS A 28 9.34 6.51 3.35
CA HIS A 28 8.76 5.90 2.15
C HIS A 28 9.59 4.70 1.67
N LYS A 29 10.93 4.81 1.69
CA LYS A 29 11.83 3.72 1.30
C LYS A 29 11.68 2.53 2.25
N MET A 30 11.70 2.78 3.57
CA MET A 30 11.48 1.73 4.55
C MET A 30 10.13 1.02 4.36
N ILE A 31 9.05 1.76 4.09
CA ILE A 31 7.74 1.15 3.81
C ILE A 31 7.79 0.29 2.55
N LEU A 32 8.39 0.78 1.47
CA LEU A 32 8.50 0.04 0.21
C LEU A 32 9.35 -1.23 0.38
N ASP A 33 10.45 -1.15 1.13
CA ASP A 33 11.29 -2.30 1.45
C ASP A 33 10.49 -3.36 2.24
N ARG A 34 9.70 -2.95 3.24
CA ARG A 34 8.82 -3.86 4.00
C ARG A 34 7.72 -4.49 3.14
N LEU A 35 7.12 -3.72 2.24
CA LEU A 35 6.12 -4.25 1.30
C LEU A 35 6.76 -5.24 0.33
N ASN A 36 8.02 -5.03 -0.06
CA ASN A 36 8.74 -5.97 -0.89
C ASN A 36 9.06 -7.28 -0.15
N GLU A 37 9.53 -7.19 1.11
CA GLU A 37 9.74 -8.37 1.97
C GLU A 37 8.44 -9.18 2.16
N GLN A 38 7.30 -8.50 2.35
CA GLN A 38 6.00 -9.14 2.44
C GLN A 38 5.62 -9.88 1.15
N ARG A 39 5.86 -9.25 -0.01
CA ARG A 39 5.63 -9.85 -1.33
C ARG A 39 6.46 -11.12 -1.54
N GLU A 40 7.74 -11.10 -1.19
CA GLU A 40 8.65 -12.25 -1.31
C GLU A 40 8.27 -13.42 -0.39
N GLN A 41 7.58 -13.12 0.72
CA GLN A 41 7.10 -14.11 1.69
C GLN A 41 5.63 -14.49 1.46
N ASP A 42 5.01 -14.03 0.37
CA ASP A 42 3.58 -14.22 0.07
C ASP A 42 2.64 -13.76 1.20
N ARG A 43 3.06 -12.79 2.01
CA ARG A 43 2.26 -12.25 3.12
C ARG A 43 1.46 -11.04 2.67
N PHE A 44 0.18 -11.02 3.01
CA PHE A 44 -0.75 -9.92 2.74
C PHE A 44 -0.92 -9.55 1.26
N THR A 45 -0.40 -10.36 0.34
CA THR A 45 -0.65 -10.23 -1.09
C THR A 45 -2.09 -10.64 -1.39
N ASP A 46 -2.83 -9.77 -2.05
CA ASP A 46 -4.27 -9.87 -2.30
C ASP A 46 -4.61 -9.93 -3.80
N ILE A 47 -3.58 -10.12 -4.64
CA ILE A 47 -3.69 -10.38 -6.08
C ILE A 47 -2.53 -11.25 -6.56
N THR A 48 -2.83 -12.13 -7.52
CA THR A 48 -1.83 -12.82 -8.35
C THR A 48 -1.97 -12.39 -9.80
N LEU A 49 -0.89 -11.90 -10.40
CA LEU A 49 -0.79 -11.60 -11.82
C LEU A 49 -0.22 -12.82 -12.55
N ILE A 50 -0.87 -13.25 -13.62
CA ILE A 50 -0.35 -14.29 -14.52
C ILE A 50 0.15 -13.60 -15.78
N VAL A 51 1.43 -13.79 -16.10
CA VAL A 51 2.08 -13.29 -17.32
C VAL A 51 2.87 -14.44 -17.92
N ASP A 52 2.56 -14.83 -19.17
CA ASP A 52 3.20 -15.95 -19.86
C ASP A 52 3.22 -17.27 -19.03
N GLY A 53 2.17 -17.50 -18.25
CA GLY A 53 2.06 -18.68 -17.36
C GLY A 53 2.87 -18.57 -16.06
N HIS A 54 3.60 -17.48 -15.83
CA HIS A 54 4.26 -17.18 -14.57
C HIS A 54 3.33 -16.46 -13.61
N HIS A 55 3.37 -16.84 -12.32
CA HIS A 55 2.53 -16.27 -11.28
C HIS A 55 3.32 -15.26 -10.42
N PHE A 56 2.80 -14.04 -10.31
CA PHE A 56 3.38 -12.96 -9.52
C PHE A 56 2.39 -12.47 -8.47
N LYS A 57 2.66 -12.74 -7.19
CA LYS A 57 1.85 -12.17 -6.11
C LYS A 57 2.22 -10.71 -5.86
N ALA A 58 1.22 -9.89 -5.53
CA ALA A 58 1.41 -8.46 -5.30
C ALA A 58 0.34 -7.90 -4.35
N HIS A 59 0.45 -6.59 -4.08
CA HIS A 59 -0.50 -5.83 -3.28
C HIS A 59 -1.32 -4.90 -4.20
N LYS A 60 -2.64 -5.05 -4.24
CA LYS A 60 -3.54 -4.21 -5.05
C LYS A 60 -3.36 -2.73 -4.77
N ALA A 61 -3.21 -2.35 -3.49
CA ALA A 61 -3.00 -0.96 -3.10
C ALA A 61 -1.70 -0.36 -3.68
N VAL A 62 -0.63 -1.15 -3.75
CA VAL A 62 0.65 -0.71 -4.34
C VAL A 62 0.52 -0.58 -5.84
N LEU A 63 -0.11 -1.56 -6.52
CA LEU A 63 -0.36 -1.49 -7.95
C LEU A 63 -1.25 -0.29 -8.31
N ALA A 64 -2.33 -0.06 -7.55
CA ALA A 64 -3.22 1.08 -7.75
C ALA A 64 -2.55 2.45 -7.52
N ALA A 65 -1.39 2.51 -6.87
CA ALA A 65 -0.60 3.74 -6.78
C ALA A 65 0.27 3.99 -8.04
N CYS A 66 0.47 2.97 -8.89
CA CYS A 66 1.25 3.05 -10.11
C CYS A 66 0.38 3.40 -11.34
N ARG A 67 0.78 4.40 -12.13
CA ARG A 67 0.02 4.92 -13.29
C ARG A 67 -0.45 3.83 -14.27
N PHE A 68 0.34 2.77 -14.46
CA PHE A 68 0.03 1.68 -15.38
C PHE A 68 -1.17 0.82 -14.94
N PHE A 69 -1.31 0.59 -13.64
CA PHE A 69 -2.33 -0.29 -13.09
C PHE A 69 -3.57 0.47 -12.60
N VAL A 70 -3.47 1.78 -12.35
CA VAL A 70 -4.61 2.63 -11.96
C VAL A 70 -5.81 2.42 -12.89
N THR A 71 -5.61 2.49 -14.21
CA THR A 71 -6.68 2.33 -15.20
C THR A 71 -7.27 0.92 -15.18
N VAL A 72 -6.43 -0.09 -15.01
CA VAL A 72 -6.83 -1.51 -14.91
C VAL A 72 -7.72 -1.72 -13.68
N PHE A 73 -7.33 -1.20 -12.52
CA PHE A 73 -8.11 -1.32 -11.28
C PHE A 73 -9.36 -0.43 -11.27
N SER A 74 -9.32 0.75 -11.88
CA SER A 74 -10.49 1.65 -11.97
C SER A 74 -11.57 1.14 -12.92
N ALA A 75 -11.20 0.47 -14.02
CA ALA A 75 -12.15 -0.05 -14.99
C ALA A 75 -12.80 -1.38 -14.55
N LEU A 76 -12.12 -2.16 -13.69
CA LEU A 76 -12.49 -3.54 -13.36
C LEU A 76 -12.83 -3.77 -11.88
N GLY A 77 -12.93 -2.69 -11.10
CA GLY A 77 -12.95 -2.67 -9.62
C GLY A 77 -14.07 -3.42 -8.90
N HIS A 78 -14.98 -4.11 -9.59
CA HIS A 78 -16.07 -4.86 -8.95
C HIS A 78 -16.15 -6.36 -9.31
N VAL A 79 -15.41 -6.87 -10.29
CA VAL A 79 -15.64 -8.25 -10.78
C VAL A 79 -14.38 -8.92 -11.32
N LEU A 80 -13.26 -8.93 -10.58
CA LEU A 80 -12.17 -9.85 -10.96
C LEU A 80 -11.77 -10.80 -9.84
N PRO A 81 -11.63 -12.10 -10.17
CA PRO A 81 -11.16 -13.10 -9.23
C PRO A 81 -9.76 -12.73 -8.74
N GLN A 82 -9.30 -13.39 -7.68
CA GLN A 82 -7.97 -13.22 -7.06
C GLN A 82 -6.77 -13.44 -8.01
N ILE A 83 -7.05 -13.66 -9.30
CA ILE A 83 -6.14 -13.99 -10.39
C ILE A 83 -6.47 -13.07 -11.57
N PHE A 84 -5.53 -12.20 -11.93
CA PHE A 84 -5.59 -11.39 -13.15
C PHE A 84 -4.62 -12.00 -14.16
N SER A 85 -5.12 -12.54 -15.26
CA SER A 85 -4.28 -12.90 -16.41
C SER A 85 -4.07 -11.64 -17.23
N ILE A 86 -2.84 -11.11 -17.22
CA ILE A 86 -2.43 -10.08 -18.17
C ILE A 86 -1.84 -10.88 -19.33
N LEU A 87 -2.67 -11.09 -20.38
CA LEU A 87 -2.23 -11.68 -21.65
C LEU A 87 -1.22 -10.76 -22.34
#